data_AF-A0A2N5WTV6-F1
#
_entry.id   AF-A0A2N5WTV6-F1
#
_cell.length_a   1.000
_cell.length_b   1.000
_cell.length_c   1.000
_cell.angle_alpha   90.00
_cell.angle_beta   90.00
_cell.angle_gamma   90.00
#
_symmetry.space_group_name_H-M   'P 1'
#
loop_
_entity.id
_entity.type
_entity.pdbx_description
1 polymer ?
#
loop_
_entity_poly.entity_id
_entity_poly.type
_entity_poly.pdbx_seq_one_letter_code
_entity_poly.pdbx_strand_id
1 'polypeptide(L)'
;MTGIPAQSALWPAPTAARPVDATVTVPGSKSVTNRGLVLAALASEPGWLRRPLRSRDTLLMAEALRAMGVQIDTVPNNSSGSGE
;
A
#
# COMPACT_ATOMS: atom_id res chain seq x y z
N MET A 1 31.01 -11.33 23.75
CA MET A 1 30.83 -12.21 22.57
C MET A 1 29.51 -11.84 21.89
N THR A 2 29.46 -10.73 21.16
CA THR A 2 28.26 -10.30 20.42
C THR A 2 28.41 -10.79 18.98
N GLY A 3 27.60 -11.78 18.62
CA GLY A 3 27.59 -12.36 17.27
C GLY A 3 27.27 -11.29 16.23
N ILE A 4 28.06 -11.26 15.16
CA ILE A 4 27.80 -10.45 13.97
C ILE A 4 26.44 -10.89 13.41
N PRO A 5 25.47 -9.98 13.18
CA PRO A 5 24.19 -10.36 12.60
C PRO A 5 24.43 -11.06 11.27
N ALA A 6 23.74 -12.19 11.05
CA ALA A 6 23.81 -12.93 9.81
C ALA A 6 23.52 -11.99 8.64
N GLN A 7 24.50 -11.82 7.76
CA GLN A 7 24.35 -11.04 6.53
C GLN A 7 23.24 -11.71 5.70
N SER A 8 22.05 -11.08 5.65
CA SER A 8 20.95 -11.58 4.83
C SER A 8 21.44 -11.74 3.40
N ALA A 9 21.28 -12.95 2.85
CA ALA A 9 21.61 -13.20 1.44
C ALA A 9 20.86 -12.18 0.56
N LEU A 10 21.56 -11.57 -0.38
CA LEU A 10 20.98 -10.61 -1.31
C LEU A 10 19.95 -11.31 -2.21
N TRP A 11 18.86 -10.62 -2.55
CA TRP A 11 17.89 -11.12 -3.53
C TRP A 11 18.51 -11.10 -4.93
N PRO A 12 18.60 -12.25 -5.64
CA PRO A 12 19.21 -12.30 -6.97
C PRO A 12 18.27 -11.72 -8.02
N ALA A 13 18.64 -10.59 -8.62
CA ALA A 13 17.85 -9.98 -9.68
C ALA A 13 17.93 -10.84 -10.98
N PRO A 14 16.79 -11.24 -11.57
CA PRO A 14 16.80 -12.02 -12.80
C PRO A 14 17.31 -11.20 -13.99
N THR A 15 18.08 -11.83 -14.87
CA THR A 15 18.53 -11.23 -16.13
C THR A 15 17.65 -11.68 -17.29
N ALA A 16 17.45 -10.80 -18.27
CA ALA A 16 16.67 -11.12 -19.46
C ALA A 16 17.60 -11.64 -20.57
N ALA A 17 17.43 -12.91 -20.98
CA ALA A 17 18.20 -13.49 -22.09
C ALA A 17 17.67 -13.06 -23.48
N ARG A 18 16.49 -12.43 -23.53
CA ARG A 18 15.79 -11.91 -24.71
C ARG A 18 15.04 -10.63 -24.31
N PRO A 19 14.55 -9.80 -25.26
CA PRO A 19 13.74 -8.64 -24.93
C PRO A 19 12.56 -8.98 -24.02
N VAL A 20 12.30 -8.11 -23.04
CA VAL A 20 11.12 -8.23 -22.16
C VAL A 20 9.93 -7.61 -22.89
N ASP A 21 8.89 -8.40 -23.13
CA ASP A 21 7.62 -7.97 -23.68
C ASP A 21 6.50 -8.36 -22.72
N ALA A 22 6.01 -7.37 -21.96
CA ALA A 22 4.99 -7.58 -20.93
C ALA A 22 4.20 -6.31 -20.67
N THR A 23 2.91 -6.47 -20.38
CA THR A 23 2.07 -5.42 -19.79
C THR A 23 1.83 -5.78 -18.33
N VAL A 24 2.13 -4.86 -17.41
CA VAL A 24 2.01 -5.09 -15.96
C VAL A 24 1.12 -4.03 -15.34
N THR A 25 0.11 -4.45 -14.59
CA THR A 25 -0.67 -3.55 -13.74
C THR A 25 0.10 -3.28 -12.45
N VAL A 26 0.46 -2.02 -12.22
CA VAL A 26 1.07 -1.61 -10.96
C VAL A 26 -0.01 -1.26 -9.92
N PRO A 27 0.27 -1.45 -8.63
CA PRO A 27 -0.60 -1.00 -7.56
C PRO A 27 -0.87 0.52 -7.59
N GLY A 28 -1.85 0.96 -6.80
CA GLY A 28 -2.18 2.38 -6.66
C GLY A 28 -1.01 3.25 -6.17
N SER A 29 -1.13 4.56 -6.36
CA SER A 29 -0.07 5.50 -5.94
C SER A 29 -0.03 5.70 -4.43
N LYS A 30 1.17 5.56 -3.85
CA LYS A 30 1.44 5.88 -2.45
C LYS A 30 1.08 7.32 -2.11
N SER A 31 1.60 8.27 -2.88
CA SER A 31 1.42 9.70 -2.60
C SER A 31 -0.04 10.12 -2.73
N VAL A 32 -0.78 9.56 -3.70
CA VAL A 32 -2.22 9.80 -3.84
C VAL A 32 -2.98 9.23 -2.65
N THR A 33 -2.66 7.99 -2.25
CA THR A 33 -3.29 7.35 -1.08
C THR A 33 -3.06 8.16 0.19
N ASN A 34 -1.82 8.58 0.47
CA ASN A 34 -1.50 9.38 1.66
C ASN A 34 -2.18 10.75 1.65
N ARG A 35 -2.21 11.44 0.50
CA ARG A 35 -2.94 12.71 0.40
C ARG A 35 -4.45 12.52 0.61
N GLY A 36 -5.02 11.47 0.02
CA GLY A 36 -6.42 11.12 0.23
C GLY A 36 -6.74 10.88 1.70
N LEU A 37 -5.86 10.18 2.43
CA LEU A 37 -6.03 9.91 3.86
C LEU A 37 -6.06 11.21 4.68
N VAL A 38 -5.11 12.12 4.41
CA VAL A 38 -5.05 13.42 5.10
C VAL A 38 -6.27 14.28 4.77
N LEU A 39 -6.67 14.35 3.50
CA LEU A 39 -7.84 15.12 3.09
C LEU A 39 -9.13 14.58 3.72
N ALA A 40 -9.30 13.26 3.77
CA ALA A 40 -10.46 12.63 4.42
C ALA A 40 -10.48 12.88 5.94
N ALA A 41 -9.32 12.89 6.59
CA ALA A 41 -9.21 13.20 8.02
C ALA A 41 -9.55 14.65 8.37
N LEU A 42 -9.34 15.59 7.43
CA LEU A 42 -9.64 17.01 7.61
C LEU A 42 -11.05 17.39 7.15
N ALA A 43 -11.75 16.51 6.45
CA ALA A 43 -13.09 16.77 5.94
C ALA A 43 -14.09 16.89 7.09
N SER A 44 -15.11 17.74 6.90
CA SER A 44 -16.19 17.90 7.89
C SER A 44 -17.08 16.68 8.01
N GLU A 45 -17.10 15.83 6.99
CA GLU A 45 -17.94 14.63 6.90
C GLU A 45 -17.10 13.39 6.56
N PRO A 46 -17.54 12.17 6.93
CA PRO A 46 -16.85 10.93 6.60
C PRO A 46 -16.66 10.73 5.09
N GLY A 47 -15.50 10.20 4.69
CA GLY A 47 -15.12 9.96 3.29
C GLY A 47 -14.67 8.53 2.99
N TRP A 48 -14.63 8.19 1.70
CA TRP A 48 -14.20 6.88 1.23
C TRP A 48 -12.98 6.98 0.30
N LEU A 49 -11.92 6.25 0.62
CA LEU A 49 -10.82 6.01 -0.29
C LEU A 49 -11.04 4.69 -1.03
N ARG A 50 -11.27 4.76 -2.35
CA ARG A 50 -11.46 3.55 -3.18
C ARG A 50 -10.13 3.02 -3.68
N ARG A 51 -9.94 1.70 -3.55
CA ARG A 51 -8.73 0.97 -3.99
C ARG A 51 -7.41 1.65 -3.51
N PRO A 52 -7.29 2.00 -2.21
CA PRO A 52 -6.06 2.61 -1.71
C PRO A 52 -4.88 1.63 -1.84
N LEU A 53 -3.67 2.16 -2.06
CA LEU A 53 -2.47 1.33 -1.99
C LEU A 53 -2.33 0.79 -0.56
N ARG A 54 -2.15 -0.53 -0.41
CA ARG A 54 -1.72 -1.13 0.86
C ARG A 54 -0.22 -1.38 0.81
N SER A 55 0.55 -0.47 1.38
CA SER A 55 1.99 -0.59 1.56
C SER A 55 2.36 -0.17 2.97
N ARG A 56 3.61 -0.43 3.39
CA ARG A 56 4.09 0.01 4.70
C ARG A 56 3.84 1.50 4.94
N ASP A 57 4.16 2.35 3.96
CA ASP A 57 4.03 3.80 4.10
C ASP A 57 2.57 4.27 4.24
N THR A 58 1.63 3.63 3.54
CA THR A 58 0.21 4.01 3.62
C THR A 58 -0.45 3.48 4.89
N LEU A 59 -0.01 2.31 5.38
CA LEU A 59 -0.43 1.76 6.66
C LEU A 59 0.08 2.63 7.82
N LEU A 60 1.35 3.03 7.79
CA LEU A 60 1.92 3.95 8.79
C LEU A 60 1.21 5.30 8.80
N MET A 61 0.82 5.83 7.64
CA MET A 61 0.01 7.06 7.57
C MET A 61 -1.36 6.86 8.24
N ALA A 62 -2.06 5.77 7.93
CA ALA A 62 -3.35 5.47 8.53
C ALA A 62 -3.23 5.26 10.06
N GLU A 63 -2.18 4.58 10.53
CA GLU A 63 -1.90 4.41 11.95
C GLU A 63 -1.61 5.74 12.65
N ALA A 64 -0.82 6.62 12.03
CA ALA A 64 -0.54 7.95 12.57
C ALA A 64 -1.82 8.79 12.71
N LEU A 65 -2.70 8.78 11.71
CA LEU A 65 -4.00 9.46 11.76
C LEU A 65 -4.89 8.87 12.87
N ARG A 66 -4.93 7.54 13.01
CA ARG A 66 -5.65 6.89 14.12
C ARG A 66 -5.10 7.29 15.49
N ALA A 67 -3.78 7.39 15.63
CA ALA A 67 -3.15 7.85 16.87
C ALA A 67 -3.52 9.30 17.22
N MET A 68 -3.84 10.12 16.23
CA MET A 68 -4.36 11.49 16.40
C MET A 68 -5.89 11.55 16.61
N GLY A 69 -6.58 10.40 16.71
CA GLY A 69 -8.01 10.31 17.01
C GLY A 69 -8.93 10.14 15.79
N VAL A 70 -8.39 10.10 14.57
CA VAL A 70 -9.18 9.90 13.34
C VAL A 70 -9.70 8.46 13.27
N GLN A 71 -11.00 8.29 13.08
CA GLN A 71 -11.59 6.96 12.84
C GLN A 71 -11.33 6.54 11.38
N ILE A 72 -10.71 5.37 11.20
CA ILE A 72 -10.40 4.81 9.87
C ILE A 72 -10.69 3.32 9.86
N ASP A 73 -11.69 2.92 9.08
CA ASP A 73 -12.10 1.53 8.91
C ASP A 73 -11.68 0.99 7.53
N THR A 74 -11.42 -0.32 7.47
CA THR A 74 -11.19 -1.02 6.21
C THR A 74 -12.37 -1.95 5.95
N VAL A 75 -13.15 -1.66 4.92
CA VAL A 75 -14.20 -2.55 4.44
C VAL A 75 -13.64 -3.51 3.39
N PRO A 76 -13.92 -4.82 3.49
CA PRO A 76 -13.63 -5.76 2.42
C PRO A 76 -14.33 -5.33 1.13
N ASN A 77 -13.62 -5.39 0.01
CA ASN A 77 -14.27 -5.25 -1.29
C ASN A 77 -14.85 -6.61 -1.68
N ASN A 78 -16.14 -6.82 -1.45
CA ASN A 78 -16.86 -8.02 -1.86
C ASN A 78 -17.15 -7.96 -3.36
N SER A 79 -16.11 -7.97 -4.20
CA SER A 79 -16.29 -8.16 -5.63
C SER A 79 -16.41 -9.66 -5.91
N SER A 80 -17.63 -10.18 -5.90
CA SER A 80 -17.95 -11.44 -6.58
C SER A 80 -17.77 -11.21 -8.08
N GLY A 81 -16.54 -11.40 -8.56
CA GLY A 81 -16.27 -11.40 -9.99
C GLY A 81 -16.77 -12.71 -10.58
N SER A 82 -18.01 -12.73 -11.09
CA SER A 82 -18.36 -13.65 -12.17
C SER A 82 -17.51 -13.26 -13.36
N GLY A 83 -16.45 -14.03 -13.59
CA GLY A 83 -15.67 -13.93 -14.81
C GLY A 83 -16.45 -14.54 -15.96
N GLU A 84 -16.82 -13.70 -16.92
CA GLU A 84 -16.94 -14.06 -18.33
C GLU A 84 -15.83 -13.36 -19.10
#